data_AF-A0A2T7AY10-F1
#
_entry.id   AF-A0A2T7AY10-F1
#
_cell.length_a   1.000
_cell.length_b   1.000
_cell.length_c   1.000
_cell.angle_alpha   90.00
_cell.angle_beta   90.00
_cell.angle_gamma   90.00
#
_symmetry.space_group_name_H-M   'P 1'
#
loop_
_entity.id
_entity.type
_entity.pdbx_description
1 polymer ?
#
loop_
_entity_poly.entity_id
_entity_poly.type
_entity_poly.pdbx_seq_one_letter_code
_entity_poly.pdbx_strand_id
1 'polypeptide(L)'
;MIKPLFWVGQARKDLQALPEDVQDLFGYALYLAQQGRRHPQARPLKGFGGAGVLEVVEDYQGNAFRAVYTVRLGEAIYVLHVFQKKSSSGIATPRPEMEKIEQRLKAAQRHAGG
;
A
#
# COMPACT_ATOMS: atom_id res chain seq x y z
N MET A 1 -4.73 11.89 18.01
CA MET A 1 -5.63 11.91 16.83
C MET A 1 -5.06 10.94 15.81
N ILE A 2 -5.90 10.11 15.16
CA ILE A 2 -5.42 9.20 14.11
C ILE A 2 -5.24 9.98 12.80
N LYS A 3 -4.20 9.67 12.02
CA LYS A 3 -3.98 10.30 10.72
C LYS A 3 -5.14 9.96 9.77
N PRO A 4 -5.66 10.90 8.97
CA PRO A 4 -6.61 10.58 7.91
C PRO A 4 -6.00 9.59 6.90
N LEU A 5 -6.86 8.78 6.29
CA LEU A 5 -6.49 7.82 5.26
C LEU A 5 -7.20 8.16 3.95
N PHE A 6 -6.42 8.34 2.90
CA PHE A 6 -6.88 8.66 1.56
C PHE A 6 -6.61 7.49 0.61
N TRP A 7 -7.60 7.17 -0.22
CA TRP A 7 -7.50 6.14 -1.23
C TRP A 7 -7.14 6.78 -2.57
N VAL A 8 -6.07 6.32 -3.20
CA VAL A 8 -5.67 6.83 -4.52
C VAL A 8 -6.23 5.93 -5.62
N GLY A 9 -6.96 6.55 -6.55
CA GLY A 9 -7.62 5.83 -7.64
C GLY A 9 -8.64 4.83 -7.12
N GLN A 10 -8.48 3.57 -7.51
CA GLN A 10 -9.41 2.48 -7.22
C GLN A 10 -8.95 1.57 -6.07
N ALA A 11 -7.89 1.93 -5.32
CA ALA A 11 -7.25 1.06 -4.34
C ALA A 11 -8.22 0.54 -3.27
N ARG A 12 -9.25 1.33 -2.92
CA ARG A 12 -10.32 0.91 -2.02
C ARG A 12 -11.16 -0.23 -2.60
N LYS A 13 -11.54 -0.12 -3.87
CA LYS A 13 -12.32 -1.14 -4.57
C LYS A 13 -11.52 -2.41 -4.75
N ASP A 14 -10.22 -2.28 -5.06
CA ASP A 14 -9.31 -3.42 -5.17
C ASP A 14 -9.17 -4.15 -3.83
N LEU A 15 -9.06 -3.44 -2.71
CA LEU A 15 -9.06 -4.05 -1.38
C LEU A 15 -10.37 -4.82 -1.12
N GLN A 16 -11.51 -4.18 -1.39
CA GLN A 16 -12.83 -4.79 -1.17
C GLN A 16 -13.11 -6.03 -2.03
N ALA A 17 -12.33 -6.25 -3.08
CA ALA A 17 -12.42 -7.42 -3.94
C ALA A 17 -11.51 -8.58 -3.50
N LEU A 18 -10.69 -8.41 -2.45
CA LEU A 18 -9.81 -9.45 -1.93
C LEU A 18 -10.57 -10.43 -1.02
N PRO A 19 -10.00 -11.62 -0.71
CA PRO A 19 -10.51 -12.48 0.34
C PRO A 19 -10.62 -11.75 1.69
N GLU A 20 -11.63 -12.06 2.49
CA GLU A 20 -11.92 -11.38 3.76
C GLU A 20 -10.72 -11.32 4.71
N ASP A 21 -10.03 -12.45 4.92
CA ASP A 21 -8.81 -12.52 5.76
C ASP A 21 -7.72 -11.53 5.29
N VAL A 22 -7.58 -11.36 3.98
CA VAL A 22 -6.61 -10.42 3.39
C VAL A 22 -7.07 -8.97 3.59
N GLN A 23 -8.38 -8.72 3.51
CA GLN A 23 -8.95 -7.40 3.80
C GLN A 23 -8.70 -7.01 5.25
N ASP A 24 -8.93 -7.92 6.19
CA ASP A 24 -8.75 -7.69 7.62
C ASP A 24 -7.29 -7.38 7.96
N LEU A 25 -6.36 -8.16 7.42
CA LEU A 25 -4.93 -7.94 7.66
C LEU A 25 -4.45 -6.61 7.09
N PHE A 26 -4.82 -6.27 5.86
CA PHE A 26 -4.46 -4.98 5.27
C PHE A 26 -5.17 -3.81 5.98
N GLY A 27 -6.43 -3.97 6.35
CA GLY A 27 -7.18 -2.99 7.13
C GLY A 27 -6.52 -2.70 8.47
N TYR A 28 -6.11 -3.74 9.20
CA TYR A 28 -5.38 -3.59 10.46
C TYR A 28 -4.02 -2.93 10.26
N ALA A 29 -3.27 -3.32 9.22
CA ALA A 29 -1.99 -2.70 8.92
C ALA A 29 -2.12 -1.19 8.60
N LEU A 30 -3.16 -0.81 7.86
CA LEU A 30 -3.47 0.59 7.56
C LEU A 30 -3.91 1.37 8.80
N TYR A 31 -4.73 0.76 9.65
CA TYR A 31 -5.12 1.35 10.93
C TYR A 31 -3.90 1.63 11.83
N LEU A 32 -2.98 0.66 11.95
CA LEU A 32 -1.72 0.89 12.68
C LEU A 32 -0.92 2.04 12.08
N ALA A 33 -0.85 2.14 10.75
CA ALA A 33 -0.18 3.25 10.08
C ALA A 33 -0.84 4.61 10.41
N GLN A 34 -2.17 4.67 10.47
CA GLN A 34 -2.89 5.88 10.89
C GLN A 34 -2.57 6.28 12.34
N GLN A 35 -2.26 5.30 13.20
CA GLN A 35 -1.81 5.54 14.58
C GLN A 35 -0.31 5.88 14.69
N GLY A 36 0.42 5.99 13.58
CA GLY A 36 1.87 6.16 13.58
C GLY A 36 2.66 4.91 13.98
N ARG A 37 1.99 3.75 14.05
CA ARG A 37 2.59 2.44 14.29
C ARG A 37 2.84 1.73 12.96
N ARG A 38 3.52 0.60 12.99
CA ARG A 38 3.84 -0.19 11.81
C ARG A 38 3.47 -1.64 12.03
N HIS A 39 2.75 -2.23 11.07
CA HIS A 39 2.47 -3.67 11.07
C HIS A 39 3.78 -4.47 10.95
N PRO A 40 3.94 -5.61 11.62
CA PRO A 40 5.18 -6.41 11.55
C PRO A 40 5.58 -6.82 10.12
N GLN A 41 4.60 -7.12 9.26
CA GLN A 41 4.85 -7.46 7.85
C GLN A 41 5.09 -6.24 6.95
N ALA A 42 4.82 -5.02 7.42
CA ALA A 42 5.05 -3.82 6.61
C ALA A 42 6.55 -3.61 6.40
N ARG A 43 6.98 -3.35 5.16
CA ARG A 43 8.39 -3.12 4.81
C ARG A 43 8.56 -2.03 3.75
N PRO A 44 9.71 -1.34 3.70
CA PRO A 44 9.95 -0.34 2.67
C PRO A 44 9.89 -0.97 1.28
N LEU A 45 9.12 -0.35 0.38
CA LEU A 45 9.11 -0.75 -1.01
C LEU A 45 10.38 -0.22 -1.69
N LYS A 46 11.22 -1.12 -2.20
CA LYS A 46 12.45 -0.76 -2.91
C LYS A 46 12.13 0.07 -4.16
N GLY A 47 13.02 1.00 -4.52
CA GLY A 47 12.85 1.87 -5.69
C GLY A 47 12.23 3.25 -5.42
N PHE A 48 11.70 3.48 -4.21
CA PHE A 48 11.08 4.76 -3.83
C PHE A 48 11.92 5.64 -2.91
N GLY A 49 13.25 5.41 -2.86
CA GLY A 49 14.24 6.40 -2.42
C GLY A 49 14.02 7.08 -1.05
N GLY A 50 13.34 6.44 -0.10
CA GLY A 50 13.06 7.04 1.21
C GLY A 50 11.81 7.93 1.29
N ALA A 51 10.98 7.99 0.22
CA ALA A 51 9.69 8.68 0.17
C ALA A 51 8.62 8.13 1.15
N GLY A 52 9.03 7.25 2.07
CA GLY A 52 8.16 6.64 3.07
C GLY A 52 7.08 5.77 2.44
N VAL A 53 7.37 5.11 1.32
CA VAL A 53 6.47 4.12 0.71
C VAL A 53 6.73 2.76 1.34
N LEU A 54 5.70 2.21 1.98
CA LEU A 54 5.72 0.87 2.57
C LEU A 54 4.79 -0.05 1.78
N GLU A 55 5.13 -1.33 1.77
CA GLU A 55 4.22 -2.41 1.37
C GLU A 55 3.95 -3.33 2.56
N VAL A 56 2.72 -3.84 2.66
CA VAL A 56 2.40 -5.04 3.44
C VAL A 56 2.14 -6.16 2.44
N VAL A 57 2.69 -7.34 2.71
CA VAL A 57 2.53 -8.53 1.85
C VAL A 57 1.85 -9.61 2.66
N GLU A 58 0.84 -10.23 2.07
CA GLU A 58 0.13 -11.36 2.66
C GLU A 58 0.03 -12.50 1.65
N ASP A 59 0.39 -13.70 2.07
CA ASP A 59 0.29 -14.91 1.27
C ASP A 59 -0.95 -15.69 1.69
N TYR A 60 -1.95 -15.76 0.81
CA TYR A 60 -3.22 -16.42 1.09
C TYR A 60 -3.56 -17.42 -0.03
N GLN A 61 -3.74 -18.69 0.35
CA GLN A 61 -4.06 -19.79 -0.57
C GLN A 61 -3.12 -19.87 -1.79
N GLY A 62 -1.81 -19.70 -1.57
CA GLY A 62 -0.80 -19.76 -2.63
C GLY A 62 -0.72 -18.50 -3.50
N ASN A 63 -1.46 -17.44 -3.16
CA ASN A 63 -1.44 -16.16 -3.85
C ASN A 63 -0.84 -15.08 -2.97
N ALA A 64 0.08 -14.29 -3.53
CA ALA A 64 0.70 -13.17 -2.83
C ALA A 64 -0.08 -11.88 -3.10
N PHE A 65 -0.67 -11.29 -2.08
CA PHE A 65 -1.36 -10.01 -2.11
C PHE A 65 -0.48 -8.91 -1.53
N ARG A 66 -0.66 -7.67 -2.00
CA ARG A 66 0.10 -6.52 -1.52
C ARG A 66 -0.79 -5.30 -1.36
N ALA A 67 -0.56 -4.55 -0.27
CA ALA A 67 -1.07 -3.20 -0.08
C ALA A 67 0.10 -2.23 0.05
N VAL A 68 0.10 -1.15 -0.72
CA VAL A 68 1.17 -0.14 -0.79
C VAL A 68 0.65 1.21 -0.34
N TYR A 69 1.33 1.84 0.61
CA TYR A 69 0.89 3.10 1.22
C TYR A 69 2.07 4.00 1.65
N THR A 70 1.77 5.27 1.91
CA THR A 70 2.76 6.26 2.36
C THR A 70 2.70 6.47 3.88
N VAL A 71 3.85 6.71 4.51
CA VAL A 71 3.95 7.10 5.94
C VAL A 71 4.63 8.44 6.19
N ARG A 72 5.26 9.05 5.17
CA ARG A 72 6.00 10.32 5.27
C ARG A 72 5.43 11.44 4.39
N LEU A 73 4.14 11.37 4.05
CA LEU A 73 3.51 12.34 3.15
C LEU A 73 2.46 13.17 3.89
N GLY A 74 2.90 14.32 4.41
CA GLY A 74 2.08 15.18 5.26
C GLY A 74 1.60 14.48 6.53
N GLU A 75 0.44 14.90 7.04
CA GLU A 75 -0.20 14.29 8.22
C GLU A 75 -1.18 13.16 7.85
N ALA A 76 -1.10 12.58 6.65
CA ALA A 76 -2.05 11.58 6.17
C ALA A 76 -1.37 10.27 5.69
N ILE A 77 -2.17 9.20 5.62
CA ILE A 77 -1.79 7.93 4.99
C ILE A 77 -2.46 7.87 3.61
N TYR A 78 -1.68 7.72 2.55
CA TYR A 78 -2.22 7.50 1.21
C TYR A 78 -2.05 6.05 0.83
N VAL A 79 -3.15 5.35 0.57
CA VAL A 79 -3.12 3.99 0.01
C VAL A 79 -3.02 4.11 -1.49
N LEU A 80 -1.83 3.77 -2.01
CA LEU A 80 -1.46 3.94 -3.41
C LEU A 80 -2.00 2.79 -4.25
N HIS A 81 -1.88 1.55 -3.78
CA HIS A 81 -2.26 0.40 -4.59
C HIS A 81 -2.51 -0.84 -3.74
N VAL A 82 -3.46 -1.66 -4.18
CA VAL A 82 -3.77 -2.96 -3.59
C VAL A 82 -3.95 -3.96 -4.74
N PHE A 83 -3.23 -5.09 -4.70
CA PHE A 83 -3.25 -6.04 -5.82
C PHE A 83 -2.80 -7.44 -5.41
N GLN A 84 -3.24 -8.43 -6.19
CA GLN A 84 -2.66 -9.77 -6.21
C GLN A 84 -1.50 -9.80 -7.20
N LYS A 85 -0.31 -10.20 -6.75
CA LYS A 85 0.83 -10.43 -7.64
C LYS A 85 0.58 -11.66 -8.49
N LYS A 86 0.45 -11.45 -9.81
CA LYS A 86 0.16 -12.52 -10.77
C LYS A 86 1.36 -13.36 -11.20
N SER A 87 2.60 -12.87 -11.04
CA SER A 87 3.79 -13.67 -11.40
C SER A 87 4.14 -14.66 -10.29
N SER A 88 4.28 -15.93 -10.65
CA SER A 88 4.79 -17.00 -9.78
C SER A 88 6.32 -16.95 -9.64
N SER A 89 7.03 -16.26 -10.53
CA SER A 89 8.50 -16.12 -10.45
C SER A 89 8.91 -14.79 -9.79
N GLY A 90 9.86 -14.89 -8.86
CA GLY A 90 10.55 -13.75 -8.22
C GLY A 90 9.80 -13.10 -7.05
N ILE A 91 10.56 -12.52 -6.12
CA ILE A 91 10.02 -11.78 -4.95
C ILE A 91 9.70 -10.32 -5.31
N ALA A 92 10.26 -9.81 -6.42
CA ALA A 92 10.11 -8.43 -6.85
C ALA A 92 8.68 -8.12 -7.32
N THR A 93 8.23 -6.90 -7.01
CA THR A 93 7.01 -6.33 -7.58
C THR A 93 7.18 -6.16 -9.10
N PRO A 94 6.24 -6.63 -9.94
CA PRO A 94 6.33 -6.48 -11.38
C PRO A 94 6.43 -5.01 -11.81
N ARG A 95 7.16 -4.74 -12.90
CA ARG A 95 7.39 -3.37 -13.41
C ARG A 95 6.09 -2.56 -13.65
N PRO A 96 5.01 -3.13 -14.24
CA PRO A 96 3.75 -2.38 -14.41
C PRO A 96 3.12 -1.93 -13.09
N GLU A 97 3.24 -2.74 -12.03
CA GLU A 97 2.75 -2.38 -10.70
C GLU A 97 3.60 -1.25 -10.10
N MET A 98 4.93 -1.29 -10.30
CA MET A 98 5.85 -0.23 -9.86
C MET A 98 5.53 1.12 -10.54
N GLU A 99 5.33 1.12 -11.85
CA GLU A 99 4.98 2.33 -12.63
C GLU A 99 3.65 2.93 -12.16
N LYS A 100 2.65 2.08 -11.89
CA LYS A 100 1.35 2.49 -11.35
C LYS A 100 1.47 3.09 -9.95
N ILE A 101 2.29 2.51 -9.08
CA ILE A 101 2.57 3.06 -7.74
C ILE A 101 3.25 4.43 -7.86
N GLU A 102 4.22 4.59 -8.76
CA GLU A 102 4.90 5.87 -8.98
C GLU A 102 3.94 6.97 -9.47
N GLN A 103 3.08 6.66 -10.44
CA GLN A 103 2.07 7.61 -10.92
C GLN A 103 1.15 8.08 -9.79
N ARG A 104 0.72 7.16 -8.93
CA ARG A 104 -0.17 7.45 -7.81
C ARG A 104 0.51 8.17 -6.67
N LEU A 105 1.78 7.89 -6.42
CA LEU A 105 2.59 8.64 -5.47
C LEU A 105 2.69 10.11 -5.89
N LYS A 106 2.93 10.39 -7.18
CA LYS A 106 2.94 11.77 -7.70
C LYS A 106 1.59 12.46 -7.49
N ALA A 107 0.47 11.76 -7.69
CA ALA A 107 -0.86 12.31 -7.42
C ALA A 107 -1.07 12.61 -5.93
N ALA A 108 -0.68 11.70 -5.05
CA ALA A 108 -0.74 11.90 -3.60
C ALA A 108 0.13 13.08 -3.15
N GLN A 109 1.32 13.25 -3.71
CA GLN A 109 2.22 14.36 -3.39
C GLN A 109 1.62 15.71 -3.78
N ARG A 110 0.95 15.80 -4.94
CA ARG A 110 0.23 17.02 -5.33
C ARG A 110 -0.92 17.33 -4.39
N HIS A 111 -1.67 16.32 -3.96
CA HIS A 111 -2.76 16.50 -2.99
C HIS A 111 -2.25 16.89 -1.60
N ALA A 112 -1.09 16.41 -1.18
CA ALA A 112 -0.52 16.74 0.13
C ALA A 112 0.20 18.09 0.19
N GLY A 113 0.66 18.61 -0.95
CA GLY A 113 1.38 19.88 -1.04
C GLY A 113 0.54 21.07 -1.50
N GLY A 114 -0.74 20.87 -1.79
CA GLY A 114 -1.74 21.92 -2.01
C GLY A 114 -2.67 22.02 -0.82
#